data_AF-A0A1G7N7X4-F1
#
_entry.id   AF-A0A1G7N7X4-F1
#
_cell.length_a   1.000
_cell.length_b   1.000
_cell.length_c   1.000
_cell.angle_alpha   90.00
_cell.angle_beta   90.00
_cell.angle_gamma   90.00
#
_symmetry.space_group_name_H-M   'P 1'
#
loop_
_entity.id
_entity.type
_entity.pdbx_description
1 polymer ?
#
loop_
_entity_poly.entity_id
_entity_poly.type
_entity_poly.pdbx_seq_one_letter_code
_entity_poly.pdbx_strand_id
1 'polypeptide(L)'
;MSADGDVDTSRASVRTYVPAYQKEEWDRQADRMDMSLSEFVRSMVQAGRRGFEGGIDGDTSTNPSAESDQGLEAQIVAELRERGCCSWDDLVTAVTDDIESELERTLQESQRIQHSPRQGGYVLEDR
;
A
#
# COMPACT_ATOMS: atom_id res chain seq x y z
N MET A 1 -37.21 25.86 -10.50
CA MET A 1 -35.99 26.59 -10.89
C MET A 1 -34.89 26.08 -10.00
N SER A 2 -33.92 25.39 -10.59
CA SER A 2 -32.86 24.68 -9.90
C SER A 2 -31.93 25.65 -9.18
N ALA A 3 -31.68 25.41 -7.90
CA ALA A 3 -30.60 26.07 -7.18
C ALA A 3 -29.29 25.45 -7.70
N ASP A 4 -28.60 26.18 -8.58
CA ASP A 4 -27.22 25.88 -8.94
C ASP A 4 -26.38 26.21 -7.70
N GLY A 5 -26.10 25.19 -6.90
CA GLY A 5 -25.26 25.32 -5.71
C GLY A 5 -23.83 25.52 -6.15
N ASP A 6 -23.33 26.75 -6.04
CA ASP A 6 -21.94 27.12 -6.29
C ASP A 6 -21.03 26.21 -5.45
N VAL A 7 -20.30 25.32 -6.13
CA VAL A 7 -19.41 24.37 -5.48
C VAL A 7 -18.21 25.13 -4.93
N ASP A 8 -17.92 24.97 -3.64
CA ASP A 8 -16.77 25.59 -3.01
C ASP A 8 -15.47 25.15 -3.69
N THR A 9 -14.81 26.09 -4.38
CA THR A 9 -13.55 25.86 -5.12
C THR A 9 -12.31 26.19 -4.29
N SER A 10 -12.49 26.47 -3.00
CA SER A 10 -11.39 26.77 -2.08
C SER A 10 -10.42 25.59 -1.94
N ARG A 11 -9.12 25.88 -1.88
CA ARG A 11 -8.10 24.84 -1.70
C ARG A 11 -8.04 24.43 -0.24
N ALA A 12 -8.22 23.14 0.03
CA ALA A 12 -8.00 22.53 1.34
C ALA A 12 -6.71 21.69 1.35
N SER A 13 -5.98 21.69 2.47
CA SER A 13 -4.80 20.84 2.68
C SER A 13 -5.20 19.47 3.23
N VAL A 14 -4.69 18.40 2.63
CA VAL A 14 -4.87 17.02 3.11
C VAL A 14 -3.52 16.51 3.60
N ARG A 15 -3.48 15.89 4.79
CA ARG A 15 -2.28 15.26 5.35
C ARG A 15 -2.56 13.77 5.54
N THR A 16 -1.61 12.95 5.10
CA THR A 16 -1.62 11.50 5.31
C THR A 16 -0.22 11.03 5.69
N TYR A 17 -0.12 9.78 6.13
CA TYR A 17 1.14 9.12 6.44
C TYR A 17 1.42 8.03 5.41
N VAL A 18 2.69 7.91 5.03
CA VAL A 18 3.19 6.87 4.12
C VAL A 18 4.51 6.35 4.67
N PRO A 19 4.87 5.09 4.40
CA PRO A 19 6.18 4.56 4.78
C PRO A 19 7.32 5.44 4.26
N ALA A 20 8.38 5.59 5.06
CA ALA A 20 9.49 6.50 4.75
C ALA A 20 10.15 6.20 3.38
N TYR A 21 10.38 4.91 3.08
CA TYR A 21 10.98 4.48 1.82
C TYR A 21 10.11 4.86 0.61
N GLN A 22 8.80 4.85 0.76
CA GLN A 22 7.87 5.18 -0.33
C GLN A 22 7.87 6.68 -0.61
N LYS A 23 7.94 7.50 0.45
CA LYS A 23 8.14 8.94 0.30
C LYS A 23 9.46 9.25 -0.39
N GLU A 24 10.55 8.57 -0.04
CA GLU A 24 11.87 8.76 -0.67
C GLU A 24 11.86 8.41 -2.17
N GLU A 25 11.14 7.36 -2.55
CA GLU A 25 10.96 7.02 -3.97
C GLU A 25 10.19 8.12 -4.73
N TRP A 26 9.10 8.62 -4.15
CA TRP A 26 8.32 9.71 -4.76
C TRP A 26 9.13 11.01 -4.86
N ASP A 27 9.96 11.32 -3.88
CA ASP A 27 10.85 12.49 -3.90
C ASP A 27 11.78 12.40 -5.12
N ARG A 28 12.42 11.25 -5.32
CA ARG A 28 13.30 11.01 -6.48
C ARG A 28 12.57 11.07 -7.81
N GLN A 29 11.30 10.66 -7.85
CA GLN A 29 10.48 10.73 -9.05
C GLN A 29 10.02 12.16 -9.35
N ALA A 30 9.65 12.92 -8.31
CA ALA A 30 9.31 14.33 -8.41
C ALA A 30 10.50 15.15 -8.92
N ASP A 31 11.71 14.91 -8.38
CA ASP A 31 12.96 15.53 -8.86
C ASP A 31 13.21 15.24 -10.34
N ARG A 32 12.98 14.00 -10.77
CA ARG A 32 13.14 13.60 -12.19
C ARG A 32 12.16 14.32 -13.12
N MET A 33 10.99 14.69 -12.61
CA MET A 33 9.95 15.42 -13.32
C MET A 33 10.07 16.94 -13.17
N ASP A 34 11.04 17.44 -12.40
CA ASP A 34 11.21 18.85 -12.03
C ASP A 34 9.96 19.43 -11.34
N MET A 35 9.35 18.63 -10.46
CA MET A 35 8.11 18.98 -9.76
C MET A 35 8.31 18.90 -8.25
N SER A 36 7.50 19.66 -7.50
CA SER A 36 7.44 19.47 -6.06
C SER A 36 6.76 18.13 -5.70
N LEU A 37 7.14 17.54 -4.56
CA LEU A 37 6.51 16.32 -4.05
C LEU A 37 4.98 16.43 -3.94
N SER A 38 4.46 17.58 -3.51
CA SER A 38 3.01 17.81 -3.42
C SER A 38 2.31 17.85 -4.77
N GLU A 39 3.00 18.32 -5.81
CA GLU A 39 2.48 18.39 -7.17
C GLU A 39 2.54 17.04 -7.87
N PHE A 40 3.61 16.29 -7.62
CA PHE A 40 3.75 14.89 -8.03
C PHE A 40 2.63 14.02 -7.42
N VAL A 41 2.43 14.10 -6.10
CA VAL A 41 1.36 13.36 -5.39
C VAL A 41 -0.02 13.76 -5.91
N ARG A 42 -0.27 15.07 -6.13
CA ARG A 42 -1.54 15.52 -6.73
C ARG A 42 -1.78 14.89 -8.10
N SER A 43 -0.75 14.84 -8.95
CA SER A 43 -0.84 14.27 -10.30
C SER A 43 -1.12 12.76 -10.26
N MET A 44 -0.45 12.04 -9.37
CA MET A 44 -0.68 10.61 -9.14
C MET A 44 -2.12 10.33 -8.68
N VAL A 45 -2.64 11.12 -7.73
CA VAL A 45 -4.03 10.98 -7.25
C VAL A 45 -5.03 11.31 -8.37
N GLN A 46 -4.77 12.34 -9.17
CA GLN A 46 -5.62 12.68 -10.32
C GLN A 46 -5.60 11.61 -11.41
N ALA A 47 -4.45 10.97 -11.64
CA ALA A 47 -4.32 9.84 -12.56
C ALA A 47 -5.02 8.58 -12.02
N GLY A 48 -4.82 8.25 -10.74
CA GLY A 48 -5.50 7.14 -10.07
C GLY A 48 -7.02 7.30 -10.08
N ARG A 49 -7.55 8.50 -9.81
CA ARG A 49 -8.98 8.79 -9.94
C ARG A 49 -9.51 8.59 -11.36
N ARG A 50 -8.74 8.97 -12.39
CA ARG A 50 -9.11 8.69 -13.80
C ARG A 50 -9.14 7.20 -14.11
N GLY A 51 -8.21 6.41 -13.55
CA GLY A 51 -8.23 4.94 -13.66
C GLY A 51 -9.44 4.31 -12.96
N PHE A 52 -9.87 4.87 -11.83
CA PHE A 52 -11.06 4.44 -11.10
C PHE A 52 -12.39 4.86 -11.77
N GLU A 53 -12.44 6.05 -12.39
CA GLU A 53 -13.63 6.58 -13.07
C GLU A 53 -13.77 6.08 -14.52
N GLY A 54 -12.73 5.47 -15.10
CA GLY A 54 -12.62 5.08 -16.51
C GLY A 54 -13.05 3.66 -16.89
N GLY A 55 -13.57 2.83 -15.98
CA GLY A 55 -13.87 1.40 -16.22
C GLY A 55 -12.59 0.56 -16.14
N ILE A 56 -12.49 -0.45 -15.27
CA ILE A 56 -13.03 -1.81 -15.44
C ILE A 56 -13.25 -2.24 -16.90
N ASP A 57 -12.32 -1.95 -17.81
CA ASP A 57 -12.18 -2.69 -19.05
C ASP A 57 -10.72 -3.15 -19.17
N GLY A 58 -10.54 -4.47 -19.18
CA GLY A 58 -9.29 -5.13 -18.88
C GLY A 58 -8.24 -5.02 -19.98
N ASP A 59 -6.99 -4.92 -19.53
CA ASP A 59 -5.89 -5.67 -20.11
C ASP A 59 -5.04 -6.21 -18.96
N THR A 60 -5.33 -7.46 -18.57
CA THR A 60 -4.46 -8.27 -17.73
C THR A 60 -3.21 -8.58 -18.56
N SER A 61 -2.25 -7.66 -18.54
CA SER A 61 -0.87 -8.01 -18.84
C SER A 61 -0.34 -8.78 -17.64
N THR A 62 -0.46 -10.11 -17.70
CA THR A 62 0.10 -11.07 -16.76
C THR A 62 1.59 -10.80 -16.56
N ASN A 63 1.91 -10.06 -15.50
CA ASN A 63 3.20 -10.10 -14.83
C ASN A 63 3.10 -11.16 -13.72
N PRO A 64 4.10 -12.04 -13.54
CA PRO A 64 4.12 -13.00 -12.43
C PRO A 64 4.35 -12.36 -11.04
N SER A 65 4.02 -11.06 -10.87
CA SER A 65 4.01 -10.36 -9.59
C SER A 65 2.60 -9.94 -9.13
N ALA A 66 1.55 -10.28 -9.89
CA ALA A 66 0.16 -9.92 -9.59
C ALA A 66 -0.49 -10.79 -8.48
N GLU A 67 0.16 -11.87 -8.06
CA GLU A 67 -0.36 -12.79 -7.03
C GLU A 67 -0.38 -12.12 -5.64
N SER A 68 0.56 -11.20 -5.36
CA SER A 68 0.66 -10.52 -4.06
C SER A 68 -0.32 -9.35 -3.92
N ASP A 69 -0.59 -8.63 -5.02
CA ASP A 69 -1.52 -7.48 -5.01
C ASP A 69 -2.99 -7.93 -4.82
N GLN A 70 -3.36 -9.07 -5.41
CA GLN A 70 -4.70 -9.64 -5.24
C GLN A 70 -4.93 -10.20 -3.82
N GLY A 71 -3.87 -10.68 -3.15
CA GLY A 71 -3.94 -11.17 -1.78
C GLY A 71 -4.26 -10.04 -0.78
N LEU A 72 -3.57 -8.91 -0.92
CA LEU A 72 -3.75 -7.76 -0.04
C LEU A 72 -5.13 -7.12 -0.17
N GLU A 73 -5.61 -6.92 -1.40
CA GLU A 73 -6.96 -6.38 -1.63
C GLU A 73 -8.04 -7.31 -1.04
N ALA A 74 -7.91 -8.63 -1.26
CA ALA A 74 -8.84 -9.61 -0.72
C ALA A 74 -8.87 -9.59 0.82
N GLN A 75 -7.72 -9.43 1.46
CA GLN A 75 -7.59 -9.32 2.91
C GLN A 75 -8.25 -8.05 3.46
N ILE A 76 -8.00 -6.89 2.85
CA ILE A 76 -8.63 -5.62 3.24
C ILE A 76 -10.16 -5.70 3.09
N VAL A 77 -10.65 -6.30 2.00
CA VAL A 77 -12.09 -6.49 1.78
C VAL A 77 -12.68 -7.46 2.81
N ALA A 78 -11.97 -8.52 3.21
CA ALA A 78 -12.42 -9.44 4.25
C ALA A 78 -12.57 -8.74 5.60
N GLU A 79 -11.56 -7.97 6.03
CA GLU A 79 -11.60 -7.19 7.28
C GLU A 79 -12.74 -6.17 7.29
N LEU A 80 -12.92 -5.44 6.19
CA LEU A 80 -14.01 -4.46 6.07
C LEU A 80 -15.39 -5.13 6.05
N ARG A 81 -15.51 -6.35 5.52
CA ARG A 81 -16.77 -7.12 5.56
C ARG A 81 -17.11 -7.59 6.97
N GLU A 82 -16.11 -8.00 7.75
CA GLU A 82 -16.31 -8.50 9.10
C GLU A 82 -16.60 -7.38 10.09
N ARG A 83 -15.85 -6.28 10.02
CA ARG A 83 -15.93 -5.15 10.96
C ARG A 83 -16.86 -4.03 10.52
N GLY A 84 -17.24 -4.01 9.23
CA GLY A 84 -18.11 -3.00 8.63
C GLY A 84 -17.41 -1.66 8.35
N CYS A 85 -16.62 -1.16 9.29
CA CYS A 85 -15.71 -0.04 9.08
C CYS A 85 -14.44 -0.18 9.93
N CYS A 86 -13.29 0.09 9.33
CA CYS A 86 -11.99 0.05 9.97
C CYS A 86 -11.28 1.39 9.79
N SER A 87 -10.51 1.81 10.79
CA SER A 87 -9.57 2.91 10.63
C SER A 87 -8.33 2.45 9.84
N TRP A 88 -7.52 3.40 9.39
CA TRP A 88 -6.24 3.09 8.73
C TRP A 88 -5.34 2.25 9.63
N ASP A 89 -5.23 2.59 10.91
CA ASP A 89 -4.38 1.87 11.86
C ASP A 89 -4.88 0.44 12.09
N ASP A 90 -6.20 0.23 12.06
CA ASP A 90 -6.79 -1.12 12.17
C ASP A 90 -6.46 -1.98 10.95
N LEU A 91 -6.53 -1.42 9.74
CA LEU A 91 -6.18 -2.13 8.51
C LEU A 91 -4.69 -2.46 8.45
N VAL A 92 -3.82 -1.51 8.84
CA VAL A 92 -2.37 -1.76 8.89
C VAL A 92 -2.04 -2.83 9.91
N THR A 93 -2.68 -2.82 11.08
CA THR A 93 -2.50 -3.85 12.11
C THR A 93 -2.92 -5.21 11.57
N ALA A 94 -4.12 -5.32 10.99
CA ALA A 94 -4.63 -6.59 10.47
C ALA A 94 -3.73 -7.19 9.36
N VAL A 95 -3.26 -6.35 8.43
CA VAL A 95 -2.35 -6.79 7.36
C VAL A 95 -0.98 -7.16 7.91
N THR A 96 -0.45 -6.37 8.85
CA THR A 96 0.88 -6.63 9.42
C THR A 96 0.88 -7.89 10.27
N ASP A 97 -0.15 -8.12 11.09
CA ASP A 97 -0.28 -9.32 11.92
C ASP A 97 -0.29 -10.61 11.08
N ASP A 98 -0.92 -10.57 9.90
CA ASP A 98 -0.95 -11.71 9.00
C ASP A 98 0.40 -11.96 8.32
N ILE A 99 1.08 -10.89 7.86
CA ILE A 99 2.44 -10.99 7.31
C ILE A 99 3.43 -11.46 8.40
N GLU A 100 3.30 -10.98 9.63
CA GLU A 100 4.10 -11.43 10.77
C GLU A 100 3.86 -12.91 11.07
N SER A 101 2.61 -13.36 10.97
CA SER A 101 2.24 -14.77 11.12
C SER A 101 2.82 -15.64 9.99
N GLU A 102 2.77 -15.16 8.75
CA GLU A 102 3.35 -15.85 7.60
C GLU A 102 4.89 -15.93 7.71
N LEU A 103 5.52 -14.84 8.15
CA LEU A 103 6.95 -14.78 8.42
C LEU A 103 7.33 -15.77 9.53
N GLU A 104 6.61 -15.79 10.65
CA GLU A 104 6.87 -16.72 11.75
C GLU A 104 6.74 -18.17 11.29
N ARG A 105 5.69 -18.52 10.55
CA ARG A 105 5.54 -19.87 9.98
C ARG A 105 6.69 -20.22 9.05
N THR A 106 7.04 -19.33 8.13
CA THR A 106 8.14 -19.56 7.18
C THR A 106 9.47 -19.78 7.89
N LEU A 107 9.74 -19.00 8.94
CA LEU A 107 10.94 -19.15 9.77
C LEU A 107 10.95 -20.45 10.57
N GLN A 108 9.79 -20.90 11.06
CA GLN A 108 9.66 -22.18 11.77
C GLN A 108 9.81 -23.39 10.85
N GLU A 109 9.28 -23.31 9.63
CA GLU A 109 9.30 -24.41 8.66
C GLU A 109 10.63 -24.50 7.90
N SER A 110 11.36 -23.39 7.79
CA SER A 110 12.63 -23.35 7.08
C SER A 110 13.76 -23.96 7.91
N GLN A 111 14.21 -25.15 7.50
CA GLN A 111 15.39 -25.81 8.07
C GLN A 111 16.72 -25.10 7.76
N ARG A 112 16.70 -24.03 6.96
CA ARG A 112 17.89 -23.29 6.51
C ARG A 112 18.08 -21.97 7.25
N ILE A 113 17.08 -21.51 7.98
CA ILE A 113 17.12 -20.22 8.66
C ILE A 113 17.05 -20.51 10.16
N GLN A 114 18.12 -20.20 10.89
CA GLN A 114 18.19 -20.39 12.32
C GLN A 114 18.27 -19.06 13.06
N HIS A 115 17.59 -18.98 14.20
CA HIS A 115 17.72 -17.86 15.10
C HIS A 115 19.09 -17.93 15.81
N SER A 116 19.92 -16.89 15.66
CA SER A 116 21.22 -16.74 16.31
C SER A 116 21.13 -15.74 17.47
N PRO A 117 21.11 -16.21 18.73
CA PRO A 117 21.05 -15.32 19.89
C PRO A 117 22.29 -14.44 20.04
N ARG A 118 23.44 -14.88 19.50
CA ARG A 118 24.72 -14.16 19.59
C ARG A 118 24.78 -12.94 18.68
N GLN A 119 24.04 -12.97 17.56
CA GLN A 119 23.96 -11.85 16.62
C GLN A 119 22.63 -11.08 16.74
N GLY A 120 21.69 -11.57 17.55
CA GLY A 120 20.41 -10.90 17.78
C GLY A 120 19.50 -10.93 16.54
N GLY A 121 19.53 -12.00 15.76
CA GLY A 121 18.76 -12.11 14.51
C GLY A 121 18.80 -13.51 13.90
N TYR A 122 18.34 -13.63 12.65
CA TYR A 122 18.30 -14.89 11.92
C TYR A 122 19.51 -15.02 10.98
N VAL A 123 20.12 -16.21 10.95
CA VAL A 123 21.25 -16.54 10.08
C VAL A 123 20.87 -17.69 9.15
N LEU A 124 21.46 -17.69 7.96
CA LEU A 124 21.38 -18.84 7.06
C LEU A 124 22.36 -19.91 7.53
N GLU A 125 21.87 -21.12 7.76
CA GLU A 125 22.73 -22.29 7.83
C GLU A 125 23.17 -22.65 6.41
N ASP A 126 24.40 -22.26 6.08
CA ASP A 126 25.13 -22.86 4.97
C ASP A 126 25.56 -24.26 5.42
N ARG A 127 25.12 -25.29 4.70
CA ARG A 127 25.37 -26.69 5.04
C ARG A 127 26.82 -27.08 4.79
#